data_AF-A0A2W6U971-F1
#
_entry.id   AF-A0A2W6U971-F1
#
_cell.length_a   1.000
_cell.length_b   1.000
_cell.length_c   1.000
_cell.angle_alpha   90.00
_cell.angle_beta   90.00
_cell.angle_gamma   90.00
#
_symmetry.space_group_name_H-M   'P 1'
#
loop_
_entity.id
_entity.type
_entity.pdbx_description
1 polymer ?
#
loop_
_entity_poly.entity_id
_entity_poly.type
_entity_poly.pdbx_seq_one_letter_code
_entity_poly.pdbx_strand_id
1 'polypeptide(L)'
;MTAQHPDPAGFTPTGTIATHADRRRVVFATVVGTTVEWYDFFIYASAAGLVFGQLFFAPAGEGFAQVLSFITVGISFLFRPFGAFLAGHFGDKYGRRVVLMITLILMGI
;
A
#
# COMPACT_ATOMS: atom_id res chain seq x y z
N MET A 1 5.38 -42.20 -29.90
CA MET A 1 4.49 -42.01 -28.73
C MET A 1 5.28 -41.28 -27.65
N THR A 2 5.32 -39.95 -27.70
CA THR A 2 5.91 -39.12 -26.63
C THR A 2 4.75 -38.42 -25.95
N ALA A 3 4.35 -38.94 -24.79
CA ALA A 3 3.32 -38.34 -23.96
C ALA A 3 3.84 -36.98 -23.45
N GLN A 4 3.21 -35.90 -23.88
CA GLN A 4 3.46 -34.56 -23.38
C GLN A 4 2.74 -34.43 -22.04
N HIS A 5 3.50 -34.56 -20.95
CA HIS A 5 3.02 -34.32 -19.60
C HIS A 5 2.81 -32.80 -19.43
N PRO A 6 1.61 -32.32 -19.04
CA PRO A 6 1.42 -30.92 -18.73
C PRO A 6 2.07 -30.64 -17.37
N ASP A 7 3.12 -29.84 -17.34
CA ASP A 7 3.71 -29.33 -16.10
C ASP A 7 2.68 -28.41 -15.39
N PRO A 8 2.39 -28.62 -14.08
CA PRO A 8 1.61 -27.67 -13.28
C PRO A 8 2.52 -26.53 -12.81
N ALA A 9 3.22 -25.88 -13.73
CA ALA A 9 4.07 -24.74 -13.43
C ALA A 9 3.21 -23.48 -13.34
N GLY A 10 2.62 -23.30 -12.15
CA GLY A 10 2.01 -22.04 -11.76
C GLY A 10 2.99 -20.87 -11.85
N PHE A 11 2.46 -19.74 -12.30
CA PHE A 11 3.08 -18.43 -12.30
C PHE A 11 4.35 -18.28 -13.15
N THR A 12 4.17 -18.13 -14.46
CA THR A 12 5.19 -17.53 -15.33
C THR A 12 5.43 -16.07 -14.85
N PRO A 13 6.66 -15.68 -14.48
CA PRO A 13 6.97 -14.32 -14.00
C PRO A 13 6.83 -13.22 -15.05
N THR A 14 6.54 -13.59 -16.29
CA THR A 14 6.18 -12.67 -17.37
C THR A 14 4.72 -12.28 -17.15
N GLY A 15 4.44 -10.99 -16.92
CA GLY A 15 3.14 -10.42 -16.53
C GLY A 15 1.97 -10.59 -17.51
N THR A 16 1.93 -11.69 -18.27
CA THR A 16 0.77 -12.16 -18.99
C THR A 16 -0.10 -12.95 -18.03
N ILE A 17 -1.28 -12.44 -17.72
CA ILE A 17 -2.31 -13.19 -16.99
C ILE A 17 -2.71 -14.39 -17.87
N ALA A 18 -2.04 -15.52 -17.68
CA ALA A 18 -2.18 -16.69 -18.53
C ALA A 18 -3.47 -17.47 -18.22
N THR A 19 -4.00 -17.35 -17.00
CA THR A 19 -5.16 -18.13 -16.55
C THR A 19 -6.16 -17.28 -15.77
N HIS A 20 -7.44 -17.71 -15.77
CA HIS A 20 -8.49 -17.11 -14.94
C HIS A 20 -8.17 -17.16 -13.44
N ALA A 21 -7.44 -18.20 -12.99
CA ALA A 21 -7.03 -18.35 -11.60
C ALA A 21 -6.01 -17.28 -11.18
N ASP A 22 -5.02 -16.99 -12.04
CA ASP A 22 -4.02 -15.95 -11.78
C ASP A 22 -4.64 -14.55 -11.78
N ARG A 23 -5.58 -14.29 -12.71
CA ARG A 23 -6.34 -13.02 -12.71
C ARG A 23 -7.06 -12.79 -11.38
N ARG A 24 -7.73 -13.83 -10.87
CA ARG A 24 -8.50 -13.75 -9.63
C ARG A 24 -7.60 -13.52 -8.42
N ARG A 25 -6.40 -14.11 -8.41
CA ARG A 25 -5.38 -13.87 -7.38
C ARG A 25 -4.87 -12.43 -7.42
N VAL A 26 -4.53 -11.89 -8.60
CA VAL A 26 -4.07 -10.50 -8.74
C VAL A 26 -5.15 -9.52 -8.27
N VAL A 27 -6.40 -9.71 -8.70
CA VAL A 27 -7.53 -8.87 -8.25
C VAL A 27 -7.68 -8.92 -6.73
N PHE A 28 -7.64 -10.12 -6.13
CA PHE A 28 -7.73 -10.25 -4.68
C PHE A 28 -6.58 -9.55 -3.95
N ALA A 29 -5.35 -9.71 -4.44
CA ALA A 29 -4.18 -9.03 -3.88
C ALA A 29 -4.30 -7.50 -3.96
N THR A 30 -4.81 -6.96 -5.07
CA THR A 30 -5.07 -5.52 -5.21
C THR A 30 -6.13 -5.04 -4.24
N VAL A 31 -7.26 -5.76 -4.12
CA VAL A 31 -8.35 -5.39 -3.20
C VAL A 31 -7.86 -5.39 -1.75
N VAL A 32 -7.14 -6.43 -1.33
CA VAL A 32 -6.57 -6.51 0.02
C VAL A 32 -5.59 -5.36 0.25
N GLY A 33 -4.67 -5.11 -0.68
CA GLY A 33 -3.71 -4.01 -0.57
C GLY A 33 -4.39 -2.64 -0.43
N THR A 34 -5.37 -2.33 -1.29
CA THR A 34 -6.13 -1.08 -1.21
C THR A 34 -6.93 -0.96 0.09
N THR A 35 -7.44 -2.08 0.60
CA THR A 35 -8.20 -2.09 1.86
C THR A 35 -7.30 -1.79 3.05
N VAL A 36 -6.11 -2.40 3.11
CA VAL A 36 -5.12 -2.16 4.17
C VAL A 36 -4.66 -0.70 4.15
N GLU A 37 -4.37 -0.15 2.97
CA GLU A 37 -4.01 1.27 2.82
C GLU A 37 -5.11 2.20 3.37
N TRP A 38 -6.37 1.93 3.04
CA TRP A 38 -7.50 2.70 3.55
C TRP A 38 -7.70 2.53 5.05
N TYR A 39 -7.50 1.32 5.57
CA TYR A 39 -7.66 1.01 6.98
C TYR A 39 -6.64 1.78 7.83
N ASP A 40 -5.36 1.72 7.47
CA ASP A 40 -4.30 2.41 8.19
C ASP A 40 -4.49 3.94 8.13
N PHE A 41 -4.80 4.47 6.94
CA PHE A 41 -5.08 5.90 6.78
C PHE A 41 -6.28 6.38 7.62
N PHE A 42 -7.35 5.57 7.68
CA PHE A 42 -8.54 5.91 8.45
C PHE A 42 -8.27 5.93 9.96
N ILE A 43 -7.51 4.94 10.46
CA ILE A 43 -7.09 4.90 11.87
C ILE A 43 -6.21 6.10 12.19
N TYR A 44 -5.23 6.40 11.33
CA TYR A 44 -4.34 7.55 11.51
C TYR A 44 -5.11 8.87 11.52
N ALA A 45 -6.02 9.09 10.58
CA ALA A 45 -6.83 10.30 10.52
C ALA A 45 -7.77 10.45 11.73
N SER A 46 -8.34 9.35 12.22
CA SER A 46 -9.16 9.33 13.43
C SER A 46 -8.32 9.66 14.67
N ALA A 47 -7.13 9.08 14.77
CA ALA A 47 -6.18 9.37 15.85
C ALA A 47 -5.69 10.83 15.80
N ALA A 48 -5.48 11.38 14.61
CA ALA A 48 -5.16 12.79 14.43
C ALA A 48 -6.30 13.71 14.92
N GLY A 49 -7.54 13.36 14.62
CA GLY A 49 -8.70 14.13 15.07
C GLY A 49 -8.96 14.04 16.57
N LEU A 50 -8.61 12.93 17.22
CA LEU A 50 -9.01 12.64 18.60
C LEU A 50 -7.87 12.74 19.62
N VAL A 51 -6.64 12.40 19.25
CA VAL A 51 -5.56 12.12 20.21
C VAL A 51 -4.28 12.91 19.92
N PHE A 52 -3.83 12.99 18.66
CA PHE A 52 -2.50 13.57 18.36
C PHE A 52 -2.39 15.06 18.67
N GLY A 53 -3.47 15.82 18.54
CA GLY A 53 -3.49 17.24 18.93
C GLY A 53 -3.05 17.43 20.39
N GLN A 54 -3.64 16.67 21.31
CA GLN A 54 -3.29 16.76 22.73
C GLN A 54 -1.99 16.03 23.07
N LEU A 55 -1.70 14.90 22.42
CA LEU A 55 -0.55 14.07 22.79
C LEU A 55 0.79 14.65 22.30
N PHE A 56 0.83 15.23 21.11
CA PHE A 56 2.06 15.72 20.48
C PHE A 56 2.12 17.25 20.37
N PHE A 57 0.98 17.93 20.32
CA PHE A 57 0.91 19.37 20.04
C PHE A 57 0.25 20.20 21.15
N ALA A 58 -0.01 19.63 22.34
CA ALA A 58 -0.56 20.37 23.49
C ALA A 58 0.15 21.70 23.81
N PRO A 59 1.49 21.82 23.72
CA PRO A 59 2.18 23.10 23.98
C PRO A 59 1.85 24.22 22.99
N ALA A 60 1.25 23.91 21.84
CA ALA A 60 0.88 24.90 20.81
C ALA A 60 -0.47 25.60 21.07
N GLY A 61 -1.23 25.18 22.11
CA GLY A 61 -2.57 25.68 22.43
C GLY A 61 -3.69 24.94 21.69
N GLU A 62 -4.87 24.77 22.32
CA GLU A 62 -5.94 23.85 21.85
C GLU A 62 -6.33 24.05 20.37
N GLY A 63 -6.47 25.28 19.91
CA GLY A 63 -6.82 25.56 18.51
C GLY A 63 -5.71 25.23 17.51
N PHE A 64 -4.46 25.56 17.84
CA PHE A 64 -3.31 25.32 16.95
C PHE A 64 -2.85 23.86 16.97
N ALA A 65 -3.00 23.19 18.11
CA ALA A 65 -2.66 21.78 18.29
C ALA A 65 -3.45 20.88 17.34
N GLN A 66 -4.75 21.15 17.19
CA GLN A 66 -5.61 20.40 16.28
C GLN A 66 -5.24 20.63 14.81
N VAL A 67 -4.92 21.87 14.46
CA VAL A 67 -4.47 22.22 13.10
C VAL A 67 -3.16 21.52 12.76
N LEU A 68 -2.19 21.53 13.68
CA LEU A 68 -0.92 20.82 13.53
C LEU A 68 -1.11 19.31 13.38
N SER A 69 -2.05 18.73 14.12
CA SER A 69 -2.44 17.33 13.97
C SER A 69 -3.01 17.03 12.58
N PHE A 70 -3.93 17.86 12.08
CA PHE A 70 -4.45 17.70 10.71
C PHE A 70 -3.40 17.95 9.63
N ILE A 71 -2.38 18.76 9.89
CA ILE A 71 -1.25 18.93 8.96
C ILE A 71 -0.50 17.61 8.77
N THR A 72 -0.35 16.76 9.79
CA THR A 72 0.30 15.46 9.60
C THR A 72 -0.49 14.54 8.67
N VAL A 73 -1.83 14.58 8.78
CA VAL A 73 -2.73 13.93 7.82
C VAL A 73 -2.59 14.57 6.44
N GLY A 74 -2.52 15.89 6.35
CA GLY A 74 -2.29 16.62 5.11
C GLY A 74 -0.99 16.23 4.40
N ILE A 75 0.09 16.07 5.16
CA ILE A 75 1.40 15.63 4.66
C ILE A 75 1.31 14.26 3.99
N SER A 76 0.50 13.34 4.52
CA SER A 76 0.31 12.02 3.91
C SER A 76 -0.24 12.09 2.47
N PHE A 77 -1.04 13.11 2.14
CA PHE A 77 -1.52 13.32 0.76
C PHE A 77 -0.39 13.67 -0.21
N LEU A 78 0.72 14.23 0.28
CA LEU A 78 1.92 14.49 -0.52
C LEU A 78 2.82 13.25 -0.60
N PHE A 79 2.88 12.45 0.47
CA PHE A 79 3.63 11.20 0.47
C PHE A 79 3.01 10.13 -0.45
N ARG A 80 1.69 10.12 -0.65
CA ARG A 80 1.03 9.21 -1.62
C ARG A 80 1.57 9.31 -3.05
N PRO A 81 1.55 10.48 -3.72
CA PRO A 81 2.11 10.62 -5.07
C PRO A 81 3.63 10.40 -5.08
N PHE A 82 4.33 10.81 -4.03
CA PHE A 82 5.76 10.54 -3.90
C PHE A 82 6.07 9.03 -3.83
N GLY A 83 5.32 8.29 -3.03
CA GLY A 83 5.39 6.85 -2.91
C GLY A 83 5.02 6.14 -4.20
N ALA A 84 3.99 6.62 -4.92
CA ALA A 84 3.61 6.10 -6.23
C ALA A 84 4.73 6.31 -7.27
N PHE A 85 5.40 7.46 -7.25
CA PHE A 85 6.54 7.74 -8.12
C PHE A 85 7.72 6.81 -7.83
N LEU A 86 8.08 6.65 -6.55
CA LEU A 86 9.14 5.74 -6.14
C LEU A 86 8.79 4.29 -6.48
N ALA A 87 7.62 3.81 -6.07
CA ALA A 87 7.16 2.45 -6.33
C ALA A 87 7.05 2.16 -7.84
N GLY A 88 6.68 3.15 -8.65
CA GLY A 88 6.71 3.06 -10.11
C GLY A 88 8.13 2.88 -10.64
N HIS A 89 9.06 3.75 -10.23
CA HIS A 89 10.47 3.67 -10.66
C HIS A 89 11.13 2.35 -10.24
N PHE A 90 10.97 1.94 -8.98
CA PHE A 90 11.48 0.67 -8.48
C PHE A 90 10.75 -0.52 -9.10
N GLY A 91 9.46 -0.39 -9.42
CA GLY A 91 8.65 -1.44 -10.03
C GLY A 91 9.06 -1.74 -11.47
N ASP A 92 9.44 -0.70 -12.21
CA ASP A 92 9.93 -0.84 -13.58
C ASP A 92 11.40 -1.33 -13.62
N LYS A 93 12.22 -1.03 -12.59
CA LYS A 93 13.63 -1.46 -12.51
C LYS A 93 13.86 -2.83 -11.89
N TYR A 94 13.16 -3.17 -10.81
CA TYR A 94 13.36 -4.40 -10.01
C TYR A 94 12.20 -5.40 -10.12
N GLY A 95 11.13 -5.03 -10.83
CA GLY A 95 9.96 -5.87 -11.08
C GLY A 95 8.78 -5.54 -10.16
N ARG A 96 7.60 -5.41 -10.77
CA ARG A 96 6.34 -5.00 -10.12
C ARG A 96 5.93 -5.90 -8.96
N ARG A 97 6.18 -7.21 -9.04
CA ARG A 97 5.84 -8.17 -7.97
C ARG A 97 6.66 -7.93 -6.71
N VAL A 98 7.96 -7.65 -6.85
CA VAL A 98 8.86 -7.45 -5.71
C VAL A 98 8.45 -6.18 -4.96
N VAL A 99 8.19 -5.10 -5.68
CA VAL A 99 7.73 -3.84 -5.08
C VAL A 99 6.39 -4.02 -4.36
N LEU A 100 5.42 -4.73 -4.94
CA LEU A 100 4.15 -5.02 -4.28
C LEU A 100 4.31 -5.80 -2.96
N MET A 101 5.20 -6.81 -2.94
CA MET A 101 5.47 -7.56 -1.72
C MET A 101 6.15 -6.69 -0.66
N ILE A 102 7.13 -5.86 -1.06
CA ILE A 102 7.80 -4.91 -0.16
C ILE A 102 6.78 -3.93 0.44
N THR A 103 5.88 -3.36 -0.38
CA THR A 103 4.87 -2.42 0.13
C THR A 103 3.90 -3.08 1.11
N LEU A 104 3.51 -4.34 0.86
CA LEU A 104 2.64 -5.09 1.80
C LEU A 104 3.35 -5.36 3.13
N ILE A 105 4.64 -5.71 3.09
CA ILE A 105 5.43 -5.97 4.30
C ILE A 105 5.65 -4.67 5.08
N LEU A 106 5.97 -3.57 4.40
CA LEU A 106 6.16 -2.26 5.01
C LEU A 106 4.90 -1.73 5.70
N MET A 107 3.70 -2.05 5.20
CA MET A 107 2.44 -1.71 5.88
C MET A 107 2.14 -2.60 7.09
N GLY A 108 2.69 -3.81 7.13
CA GLY A 108 2.39 -4.80 8.16
C GLY A 108 3.42 -4.91 9.29
N ILE A 109 4.58 -4.25 9.15
CA ILE A 109 5.61 -4.10 10.19
C ILE A 109 5.38 -2.80 10.94
#